data_AF-A0A226EFI3-F1
#
_entry.id   AF-A0A226EFI3-F1
#
_cell.length_a   1.000
_cell.length_b   1.000
_cell.length_c   1.000
_cell.angle_alpha   90.00
_cell.angle_beta   90.00
_cell.angle_gamma   90.00
#
_symmetry.space_group_name_H-M   'P 1'
#
loop_
_entity.id
_entity.type
_entity.pdbx_description
1 polymer ?
#
loop_
_entity_poly.entity_id
_entity_poly.type
_entity_poly.pdbx_seq_one_letter_code
_entity_poly.pdbx_strand_id
1 'polypeptide(L)'
;MPKYIPEESFFSRAIDLVLSVNIFFTSCGPWTSFGFFLMTPDTPIFAHTILPKTMTETMVGFLAYNVVLITDLCFFFGTAVTVWFLIHSFGSLSATFVFPICSIIGRELQFGRQMDNQNKLLSDFGNVQHEYNCVQLLHRELMRIMGFVLMYIHGMCGQFCLYCNYAIIKEWDRLDVHSLLLFTVWTLTAQIVWGLALEVGGRIDS
;
A
#
# COMPACT_ATOMS: atom_id res chain seq x y z
N MET A 1 19.31 16.18 -32.47
CA MET A 1 18.48 15.32 -31.60
C MET A 1 17.04 15.77 -31.73
N PRO A 2 16.08 14.89 -32.06
CA PRO A 2 14.67 15.25 -31.99
C PRO A 2 14.34 15.71 -30.56
N LYS A 3 13.57 16.80 -30.43
CA LYS A 3 13.13 17.32 -29.13
C LYS A 3 12.17 16.30 -28.52
N TYR A 4 12.52 15.74 -27.36
CA TYR A 4 11.60 14.92 -26.58
C TYR A 4 10.44 15.79 -26.10
N ILE A 5 9.22 15.44 -26.53
CA ILE A 5 7.97 16.09 -26.10
C ILE A 5 7.26 15.09 -25.17
N PRO A 6 7.30 15.29 -23.84
CA PRO A 6 6.78 14.31 -22.88
C PRO A 6 5.29 14.00 -23.06
N GLU A 7 4.50 15.00 -23.46
CA GLU A 7 3.03 14.93 -23.59
C GLU A 7 2.54 13.99 -24.71
N GLU A 8 3.38 13.70 -25.70
CA GLU A 8 3.06 12.77 -26.79
C GLU A 8 3.52 11.34 -26.50
N SER A 9 4.31 11.13 -25.45
CA SER A 9 4.83 9.80 -25.12
C SER A 9 3.75 8.91 -24.49
N PHE A 10 3.60 7.70 -25.02
CA PHE A 10 2.70 6.67 -24.46
C PHE A 10 2.99 6.40 -22.98
N PHE A 11 4.27 6.42 -22.60
CA PHE A 11 4.73 6.21 -21.23
C PHE A 11 4.24 7.26 -20.26
N SER A 12 4.32 8.55 -20.62
CA SER A 12 3.80 9.63 -19.77
C SER A 12 2.30 9.42 -19.52
N ARG A 13 1.52 9.16 -20.57
CA ARG A 13 0.07 8.92 -20.47
C ARG A 13 -0.28 7.70 -19.61
N ALA A 14 0.50 6.62 -19.71
CA ALA A 14 0.29 5.43 -18.90
C ALA A 14 0.60 5.66 -17.43
N ILE A 15 1.67 6.40 -17.11
CA ILE A 15 2.01 6.79 -15.74
C ILE A 15 0.92 7.73 -15.18
N ASP A 16 0.45 8.70 -15.97
CA ASP A 16 -0.62 9.61 -15.57
C ASP A 16 -1.93 8.87 -15.29
N LEU A 17 -2.27 7.85 -16.09
CA LEU A 17 -3.42 6.98 -15.86
C LEU A 17 -3.25 6.17 -14.57
N VAL A 18 -2.09 5.54 -14.36
CA VAL A 18 -1.79 4.78 -13.15
C VAL A 18 -1.89 5.67 -11.91
N LEU A 19 -1.37 6.89 -11.97
CA LEU A 19 -1.48 7.88 -10.90
C LEU A 19 -2.93 8.30 -10.67
N SER A 20 -3.70 8.56 -11.73
CA SER A 20 -5.11 8.98 -11.61
C SER A 20 -5.99 7.90 -10.98
N VAL A 21 -5.86 6.66 -11.44
CA VAL A 21 -6.56 5.50 -10.88
C VAL A 21 -6.22 5.33 -9.41
N ASN A 22 -4.94 5.44 -9.10
CA ASN A 22 -4.44 5.41 -7.74
C ASN A 22 -5.08 6.49 -6.86
N ILE A 23 -5.00 7.77 -7.26
CA ILE A 23 -5.59 8.91 -6.53
C ILE A 23 -7.07 8.68 -6.26
N PHE A 24 -7.80 8.17 -7.24
CA PHE A 24 -9.22 7.84 -7.09
C PHE A 24 -9.46 6.80 -5.97
N PHE A 25 -8.77 5.66 -6.03
CA PHE A 25 -8.92 4.62 -5.01
C PHE A 25 -8.49 5.10 -3.62
N THR A 26 -7.41 5.88 -3.52
CA THR A 26 -6.94 6.45 -2.25
C THR A 26 -7.91 7.47 -1.68
N SER A 27 -8.58 8.23 -2.54
CA SER A 27 -9.58 9.20 -2.09
C SER A 27 -10.80 8.48 -1.53
N CYS A 28 -11.23 7.36 -2.14
CA CYS A 28 -12.39 6.59 -1.70
C CYS A 28 -12.16 5.81 -0.40
N GLY A 29 -10.95 5.26 -0.19
CA GLY A 29 -10.63 4.39 0.95
C GLY A 29 -11.00 4.99 2.32
N PRO A 30 -10.49 6.18 2.70
CA PRO A 30 -10.81 6.82 3.97
C PRO A 30 -12.31 7.05 4.18
N TRP A 31 -13.07 7.34 3.11
CA TRP A 31 -14.51 7.52 3.21
C TRP A 31 -15.24 6.22 3.56
N THR A 32 -14.74 5.06 3.10
CA THR A 32 -15.31 3.78 3.51
C THR A 32 -15.08 3.50 4.99
N SER A 33 -13.88 3.82 5.52
CA SER A 33 -13.58 3.71 6.95
C SER A 33 -14.44 4.67 7.77
N PHE A 34 -14.63 5.91 7.31
CA PHE A 34 -15.55 6.86 7.93
C PHE A 34 -17.00 6.34 7.94
N GLY A 35 -17.47 5.79 6.81
CA GLY A 35 -18.78 5.15 6.73
C GLY A 35 -18.93 4.00 7.72
N PHE A 36 -17.90 3.16 7.86
CA PHE A 36 -17.88 2.07 8.84
C PHE A 36 -18.03 2.59 10.29
N PHE A 37 -17.30 3.64 10.65
CA PHE A 37 -17.44 4.27 11.98
C PHE A 37 -18.88 4.73 12.24
N LEU A 38 -19.53 5.35 11.25
CA LEU A 38 -20.91 5.83 11.39
C LEU A 38 -21.95 4.71 11.43
N MET A 39 -21.76 3.63 10.67
CA MET A 39 -22.73 2.54 10.57
C MET A 39 -22.65 1.57 11.75
N THR A 40 -21.47 1.37 12.33
CA THR A 40 -21.26 0.41 13.42
C THR A 40 -20.45 1.00 14.58
N PRO A 41 -20.91 2.09 15.22
CA PRO A 41 -20.14 2.79 16.27
C PRO A 41 -19.92 1.95 17.53
N ASP A 42 -20.77 0.96 17.81
CA ASP A 42 -20.59 0.08 18.99
C ASP A 42 -19.52 -1.02 18.78
N THR A 43 -18.76 -1.02 17.68
CA THR A 43 -17.72 -2.03 17.49
C THR A 43 -16.56 -1.85 18.47
N PRO A 44 -16.03 -2.95 19.05
CA PRO A 44 -15.03 -2.90 20.13
C PRO A 44 -13.66 -2.37 19.68
N ILE A 45 -13.48 -2.09 18.39
CA ILE A 45 -12.27 -1.48 17.86
C ILE A 45 -12.13 0.01 18.22
N PHE A 46 -13.23 0.66 18.62
CA PHE A 46 -13.26 2.08 18.93
C PHE A 46 -13.08 2.33 20.43
N ALA A 47 -12.18 3.25 20.78
CA ALA A 47 -11.83 3.50 22.17
C ALA A 47 -13.02 4.01 23.01
N HIS A 48 -13.97 4.72 22.39
CA HIS A 48 -15.15 5.23 23.10
C HIS A 48 -16.08 4.12 23.63
N THR A 49 -15.99 2.89 23.08
CA THR A 49 -16.80 1.75 23.55
C THR A 49 -16.39 1.22 24.91
N ILE A 50 -15.20 1.58 25.39
CA ILE A 50 -14.70 1.23 26.73
C ILE A 50 -15.43 2.04 27.81
N LEU A 51 -15.96 3.21 27.46
CA LEU A 51 -16.62 4.08 28.42
C LEU A 51 -17.98 3.50 28.86
N PRO A 52 -18.29 3.52 30.16
CA PRO A 52 -19.57 3.03 30.65
C PRO A 52 -20.71 3.94 30.15
N LYS A 53 -21.76 3.34 29.59
CA LYS A 53 -22.94 4.06 29.06
C LYS A 53 -23.64 4.90 30.13
N THR A 54 -23.48 4.58 31.42
CA THR A 54 -24.02 5.36 32.54
C THR A 54 -23.43 6.77 32.65
N MET A 55 -22.27 7.05 32.03
CA MET A 55 -21.71 8.40 32.00
C MET A 55 -22.63 9.42 31.32
N THR A 56 -23.50 9.00 30.39
CA THR A 56 -24.39 9.93 29.68
C THR A 56 -25.57 10.41 30.52
N GLU A 57 -25.78 9.87 31.73
CA GLU A 57 -26.89 10.24 32.63
C GLU A 57 -26.72 11.64 33.23
N THR A 58 -25.48 12.14 33.33
CA THR A 58 -25.19 13.49 33.82
C THR A 58 -24.79 14.41 32.68
N MET A 59 -25.13 15.70 32.76
CA MET A 59 -24.76 16.68 31.71
C MET A 59 -23.23 16.73 31.48
N VAL A 60 -22.45 16.66 32.56
CA VAL A 60 -20.98 16.67 32.49
C VAL A 60 -20.47 15.38 31.83
N GLY A 61 -21.01 14.23 32.20
CA GLY A 61 -20.61 12.96 31.60
C GLY A 61 -21.03 12.81 30.15
N PHE A 62 -22.19 13.35 29.75
CA PHE A 62 -22.58 13.46 28.35
C PHE A 62 -21.59 14.30 27.54
N LEU A 63 -21.15 15.45 28.06
CA LEU A 63 -20.18 16.30 27.37
C LEU A 63 -18.82 15.61 27.26
N ALA A 64 -18.35 14.97 28.33
CA ALA A 64 -17.10 14.20 28.32
C ALA A 64 -17.16 13.04 27.31
N TYR A 65 -18.27 12.31 27.25
CA TYR A 65 -18.49 11.23 26.29
C TYR A 65 -18.38 11.71 24.84
N ASN A 66 -19.02 12.84 24.51
CA ASN A 66 -18.95 13.41 23.16
C ASN A 66 -17.54 13.87 22.78
N VAL A 67 -16.78 14.44 23.72
CA VAL A 67 -15.37 14.81 23.49
C VAL A 67 -14.54 13.57 23.18
N VAL A 68 -14.73 12.48 23.92
CA VAL A 68 -14.03 11.21 23.66
C VAL A 68 -14.44 10.64 22.31
N LEU A 69 -15.73 10.65 21.97
CA LEU A 69 -16.23 10.18 20.67
C LEU A 69 -15.61 10.95 19.50
N ILE A 70 -15.55 12.29 19.59
CA ILE A 70 -14.92 13.13 18.56
C ILE A 70 -13.41 12.85 18.47
N THR A 71 -12.75 12.69 19.61
CA THR A 71 -11.31 12.39 19.64
C THR A 71 -11.01 11.04 19.01
N ASP A 72 -11.80 10.02 19.33
CA ASP A 72 -11.69 8.68 18.79
C ASP A 72 -11.98 8.65 17.28
N LEU A 73 -13.00 9.39 16.83
CA LEU A 73 -13.28 9.58 15.40
C LEU A 73 -12.07 10.21 14.67
N CYS A 74 -11.51 11.30 15.20
CA CYS A 74 -10.35 11.95 14.62
C CYS A 74 -9.13 11.03 14.56
N PHE A 75 -8.90 10.27 15.63
CA PHE A 75 -7.79 9.32 15.70
C PHE A 75 -7.97 8.15 14.71
N PHE A 76 -9.16 7.55 14.68
CA PHE A 76 -9.49 6.46 13.77
C PHE A 76 -9.42 6.92 12.31
N PHE A 77 -10.02 8.06 11.98
CA PHE A 77 -9.98 8.61 10.63
C PHE A 77 -8.55 8.99 10.21
N GLY A 78 -7.78 9.64 11.08
CA GLY A 78 -6.37 9.96 10.82
C GLY A 78 -5.52 8.71 10.58
N THR A 79 -5.75 7.65 11.37
CA THR A 79 -5.08 6.35 11.19
C THR A 79 -5.49 5.71 9.87
N ALA A 80 -6.78 5.69 9.55
CA ALA A 80 -7.29 5.16 8.29
C ALA A 80 -6.70 5.88 7.08
N VAL A 81 -6.70 7.22 7.08
CA VAL A 81 -6.07 8.04 6.03
C VAL A 81 -4.60 7.69 5.89
N THR A 82 -3.88 7.56 7.00
CA THR A 82 -2.44 7.23 6.99
C THR A 82 -2.20 5.85 6.38
N VAL A 83 -2.96 4.83 6.81
CA VAL A 83 -2.83 3.46 6.29
C VAL A 83 -3.17 3.41 4.80
N TRP A 84 -4.26 4.04 4.37
CA TRP A 84 -4.64 4.10 2.96
C TRP A 84 -3.59 4.83 2.12
N PHE A 85 -3.03 5.93 2.62
CA PHE A 85 -1.97 6.67 1.95
C PHE A 85 -0.70 5.83 1.81
N LEU A 86 -0.35 5.01 2.81
CA LEU A 86 0.81 4.12 2.76
C LEU A 86 0.61 2.96 1.78
N ILE A 87 -0.55 2.30 1.80
CA ILE A 87 -0.89 1.26 0.83
C ILE A 87 -0.81 1.82 -0.59
N HIS A 88 -1.35 3.02 -0.79
CA HIS A 88 -1.27 3.72 -2.06
C HIS A 88 0.16 4.10 -2.46
N SER A 89 0.95 4.68 -1.54
CA SER A 89 2.36 5.00 -1.78
C SER A 89 3.11 3.76 -2.23
N PHE A 90 2.91 2.64 -1.54
CA PHE A 90 3.52 1.38 -1.92
C PHE A 90 3.05 0.87 -3.29
N GLY A 91 1.74 0.87 -3.55
CA GLY A 91 1.17 0.41 -4.82
C GLY A 91 1.58 1.27 -6.02
N SER A 92 1.64 2.59 -5.84
CA SER A 92 2.05 3.53 -6.88
C SER A 92 3.56 3.49 -7.14
N LEU A 93 4.39 3.38 -6.10
CA LEU A 93 5.84 3.17 -6.28
C LEU A 93 6.10 1.83 -6.97
N SER A 94 5.36 0.78 -6.60
CA SER A 94 5.46 -0.53 -7.25
C SER A 94 5.04 -0.47 -8.72
N ALA A 95 3.91 0.17 -9.03
CA ALA A 95 3.43 0.29 -10.40
C ALA A 95 4.36 1.16 -11.26
N THR A 96 4.85 2.28 -10.74
CA THR A 96 5.80 3.15 -11.45
C THR A 96 7.17 2.50 -11.62
N PHE A 97 7.53 1.51 -10.79
CA PHE A 97 8.76 0.73 -10.95
C PHE A 97 8.62 -0.44 -11.92
N VAL A 98 7.57 -1.24 -11.76
CA VAL A 98 7.33 -2.45 -12.56
C VAL A 98 6.98 -2.09 -14.00
N PHE A 99 6.21 -1.02 -14.22
CA PHE A 99 5.75 -0.66 -15.56
C PHE A 99 6.88 -0.32 -16.55
N PRO A 100 7.87 0.54 -16.22
CA PRO A 100 9.03 0.78 -17.09
C PRO A 100 9.84 -0.49 -17.34
N ILE A 101 10.10 -1.30 -16.31
CA ILE A 101 10.87 -2.54 -16.43
C ILE A 101 10.15 -3.52 -17.36
N CYS A 102 8.87 -3.79 -17.14
CA CYS A 102 8.07 -4.66 -17.99
C CYS A 102 7.98 -4.13 -19.43
N SER A 103 7.99 -2.82 -19.63
CA SER A 103 7.93 -2.23 -20.97
C SER A 103 9.27 -2.30 -21.72
N ILE A 104 10.40 -2.12 -21.02
CA ILE A 104 11.74 -2.32 -21.58
C ILE A 104 11.92 -3.79 -21.93
N ILE A 105 11.65 -4.68 -20.97
CA ILE A 105 11.70 -6.13 -21.19
C ILE A 105 10.74 -6.53 -22.31
N GLY A 106 9.53 -5.99 -22.37
CA GLY A 106 8.57 -6.29 -23.44
C GLY A 106 9.01 -5.80 -24.81
N ARG A 107 9.72 -4.67 -24.90
CA ARG A 107 10.33 -4.18 -26.14
C ARG A 107 11.54 -5.03 -26.56
N GLU A 108 12.40 -5.41 -25.61
CA GLU A 108 13.62 -6.20 -25.89
C GLU A 108 13.33 -7.69 -26.11
N LEU A 109 12.38 -8.28 -25.38
CA LEU A 109 12.00 -9.70 -25.49
C LEU A 109 11.04 -9.99 -26.64
N GLN A 110 10.54 -8.99 -27.37
CA GLN A 110 9.88 -9.20 -28.66
C GLN A 110 10.90 -9.62 -29.74
N PHE A 111 11.56 -10.77 -29.51
CA PHE A 111 12.51 -11.47 -30.37
C PHE A 111 11.91 -12.00 -31.69
N GLY A 112 10.68 -11.63 -32.05
CA GLY A 112 9.88 -12.41 -32.99
C GLY A 112 9.52 -11.78 -34.34
N ARG A 113 9.66 -10.45 -34.58
CA ARG A 113 9.03 -9.88 -35.80
C ARG A 113 9.72 -8.73 -36.53
N GLN A 114 10.90 -8.25 -36.10
CA GLN A 114 11.53 -7.09 -36.75
C GLN A 114 13.06 -7.25 -36.94
N MET A 115 13.45 -8.25 -37.74
CA MET A 115 14.85 -8.40 -38.17
C MET A 115 15.37 -7.20 -38.99
N ASP A 116 14.49 -6.44 -39.66
CA ASP A 116 14.89 -5.27 -40.47
C ASP A 116 15.18 -3.98 -39.65
N ASN A 117 14.66 -3.86 -38.43
CA ASN A 117 14.87 -2.69 -37.56
C ASN A 117 16.02 -2.86 -36.55
N GLN A 118 16.56 -4.07 -36.42
CA GLN A 118 17.60 -4.41 -35.44
C GLN A 118 18.90 -3.63 -35.71
N ASN A 119 19.23 -3.38 -36.98
CA ASN A 119 20.39 -2.56 -37.36
C ASN A 119 20.21 -1.06 -37.10
N LYS A 120 18.96 -0.55 -37.07
CA LYS A 120 18.65 0.83 -36.67
C LYS A 120 18.72 1.00 -35.16
N LEU A 121 18.24 0.01 -34.39
CA LEU A 121 18.36 0.00 -32.93
C LEU A 121 19.82 -0.08 -32.47
N LEU A 122 20.66 -0.89 -33.13
CA LEU A 122 22.10 -0.93 -32.88
C LEU A 122 22.81 0.38 -33.27
N SER A 123 22.25 1.21 -34.15
CA SER A 123 22.84 2.52 -34.46
C SER A 123 22.52 3.59 -33.41
N ASP A 124 21.54 3.33 -32.54
CA ASP A 124 21.04 4.27 -31.53
C ASP A 124 21.39 3.83 -30.10
N PHE A 125 22.60 3.25 -29.92
CA PHE A 125 23.18 2.88 -28.62
C PHE A 125 23.07 4.02 -27.59
N GLY A 126 23.16 5.27 -28.04
CA GLY A 126 23.01 6.45 -27.18
C GLY A 126 21.63 6.55 -26.53
N ASN A 127 20.57 6.12 -27.22
CA ASN A 127 19.21 6.17 -26.72
C ASN A 127 18.93 5.02 -25.73
N VAL A 128 19.46 3.82 -25.99
CA VAL A 128 19.38 2.68 -25.05
C VAL A 128 20.15 2.97 -23.76
N GLN A 129 21.36 3.51 -23.87
CA GLN A 129 22.15 3.94 -22.71
C GLN A 129 21.43 5.03 -21.91
N HIS A 130 20.73 5.94 -22.58
CA HIS A 130 19.95 6.98 -21.94
C HIS A 130 18.74 6.42 -21.18
N GLU A 131 17.97 5.51 -21.79
CA GLU A 131 16.85 4.83 -21.12
C GLU A 131 17.32 4.03 -19.91
N TYR A 132 18.43 3.28 -20.03
CA TYR A 132 19.03 2.52 -18.93
C TYR A 132 19.47 3.44 -17.78
N ASN A 133 20.16 4.55 -18.09
CA ASN A 133 20.55 5.53 -17.09
C ASN A 133 19.32 6.15 -16.39
N CYS A 134 18.24 6.39 -17.13
CA CYS A 134 16.99 6.90 -16.56
C CYS A 134 16.36 5.90 -15.59
N VAL A 135 16.31 4.61 -15.95
CA VAL A 135 15.81 3.56 -15.05
C VAL A 135 16.72 3.37 -13.84
N GLN A 136 18.04 3.46 -14.01
CA GLN A 136 18.97 3.36 -12.89
C GLN A 136 18.80 4.51 -11.90
N LEU A 137 18.61 5.75 -12.39
CA LEU A 137 18.29 6.91 -11.56
C LEU A 137 16.95 6.74 -10.83
N LEU A 138 15.91 6.30 -11.56
CA LEU A 138 14.59 6.04 -10.99
C LEU A 138 14.66 4.95 -9.90
N HIS A 139 15.34 3.84 -10.16
CA HIS A 139 15.54 2.76 -9.21
C HIS A 139 16.27 3.25 -7.95
N ARG A 140 17.34 4.02 -8.09
CA ARG A 140 18.10 4.57 -6.95
C ARG A 140 17.24 5.45 -6.04
N GLU A 141 16.44 6.34 -6.64
CA GLU A 141 15.53 7.21 -5.89
C GLU A 141 14.40 6.42 -5.23
N LEU A 142 13.86 5.41 -5.93
CA LEU A 142 12.85 4.52 -5.38
C LEU A 142 13.38 3.71 -4.19
N MET A 143 14.55 3.11 -4.30
CA MET A 143 15.15 2.33 -3.20
C MET A 143 15.39 3.19 -1.95
N ARG A 144 15.75 4.46 -2.12
CA ARG A 144 15.91 5.42 -1.01
C ARG A 144 14.62 5.63 -0.21
N ILE A 145 13.48 5.70 -0.90
CA ILE A 145 12.16 5.91 -0.28
C ILE A 145 11.57 4.57 0.22
N MET A 146 11.75 3.52 -0.58
CA MET A 146 11.16 2.21 -0.34
C MET A 146 11.65 1.59 0.97
N GLY A 147 12.90 1.81 1.37
CA GLY A 147 13.41 1.34 2.68
C GLY A 147 12.57 1.83 3.86
N PHE A 148 12.18 3.11 3.88
CA PHE A 148 11.34 3.66 4.96
C PHE A 148 9.91 3.11 4.92
N VAL A 149 9.33 3.02 3.73
CA VAL A 149 7.99 2.46 3.53
C VAL A 149 7.95 0.99 3.96
N LEU A 150 8.96 0.22 3.57
CA LEU A 150 9.09 -1.20 3.86
C LEU A 150 9.32 -1.44 5.36
N MET A 151 10.13 -0.62 6.03
CA MET A 151 10.30 -0.66 7.49
C MET A 151 8.98 -0.38 8.23
N TYR A 152 8.20 0.60 7.76
CA TYR A 152 6.90 0.91 8.37
C TYR A 152 5.89 -0.22 8.16
N ILE A 153 5.74 -0.70 6.92
CA ILE A 153 4.84 -1.83 6.60
C ILE A 153 5.25 -3.08 7.38
N HIS A 154 6.56 -3.35 7.50
CA HIS A 154 7.08 -4.43 8.32
C HIS A 154 6.60 -4.33 9.78
N GLY A 155 6.73 -3.14 10.37
CA GLY A 155 6.24 -2.88 11.72
C GLY A 155 4.74 -3.14 11.85
N MET A 156 3.94 -2.63 10.92
CA MET A 156 2.48 -2.80 10.94
C MET A 156 2.06 -4.26 10.76
N CYS A 157 2.56 -4.95 9.74
CA CYS A 157 2.28 -6.36 9.50
C CYS A 157 2.75 -7.24 10.66
N GLY A 158 3.93 -6.93 11.23
CA GLY A 158 4.46 -7.62 12.40
C GLY A 158 3.55 -7.46 13.62
N GLN A 159 3.16 -6.24 13.96
CA GLN A 159 2.25 -5.97 15.08
C GLN A 159 0.87 -6.61 14.88
N PHE A 160 0.35 -6.58 13.65
CA PHE A 160 -0.91 -7.26 13.32
C PHE A 160 -0.83 -8.78 13.52
N CYS A 161 0.24 -9.41 13.03
CA CYS A 161 0.45 -10.85 13.23
C CYS A 161 0.62 -11.19 14.72
N LEU A 162 1.37 -10.38 15.47
CA LEU A 162 1.54 -10.54 16.91
C LEU A 162 0.21 -10.40 17.66
N TYR A 163 -0.62 -9.42 17.28
CA TYR A 163 -1.94 -9.22 17.84
C TYR A 163 -2.85 -10.44 17.58
N CYS A 164 -2.91 -10.92 16.34
CA CYS A 164 -3.70 -12.10 16.00
C CYS A 164 -3.24 -13.33 16.80
N ASN A 165 -1.93 -13.57 16.89
CA ASN A 165 -1.39 -14.67 17.68
C ASN A 165 -1.70 -14.53 19.18
N TYR A 166 -1.57 -13.32 19.72
CA TYR A 166 -1.92 -13.04 21.11
C TYR A 166 -3.40 -13.28 21.38
N ALA A 167 -4.30 -12.79 20.51
CA ALA A 167 -5.74 -12.98 20.65
C ALA A 167 -6.12 -14.46 20.60
N ILE A 168 -5.53 -15.23 19.68
CA ILE A 168 -5.71 -16.68 19.57
C ILE A 168 -5.26 -17.38 20.87
N ILE A 169 -4.06 -17.08 21.39
CA ILE A 169 -3.53 -17.76 22.58
C ILE A 169 -4.34 -17.39 23.84
N LYS A 170 -4.68 -16.11 23.99
CA LYS A 170 -5.31 -15.61 25.21
C LYS A 170 -6.79 -15.99 25.32
N GLU A 171 -7.52 -15.90 24.21
CA GLU A 171 -8.98 -16.11 24.20
C GLU A 171 -9.35 -17.41 23.46
N TRP A 172 -8.44 -18.39 23.35
CA TRP A 172 -8.65 -19.65 22.62
C TRP A 172 -9.98 -20.33 22.98
N ASP A 173 -10.27 -20.43 24.28
CA ASP A 173 -11.47 -21.09 24.80
C ASP A 173 -12.75 -20.26 24.65
N ARG A 174 -12.63 -18.97 24.33
CA ARG A 174 -13.76 -18.02 24.25
C ARG A 174 -14.05 -17.55 22.82
N LEU A 175 -13.10 -17.76 21.90
CA LEU A 175 -13.25 -17.46 20.49
C LEU A 175 -14.10 -18.53 19.81
N ASP A 176 -15.05 -18.07 19.00
CA ASP A 176 -15.75 -18.95 18.07
C ASP A 176 -14.78 -19.53 17.03
N VAL A 177 -15.06 -20.75 16.58
CA VAL A 177 -14.22 -21.49 15.62
C VAL A 177 -13.98 -20.68 14.35
N HIS A 178 -14.98 -19.92 13.91
CA HIS A 178 -14.87 -19.06 12.73
C HIS A 178 -13.85 -17.93 12.92
N SER A 179 -13.87 -17.25 14.08
CA SER A 179 -12.93 -16.16 14.39
C SER A 179 -11.51 -16.69 14.56
N LEU A 180 -11.36 -17.86 15.18
CA LEU A 180 -10.08 -18.54 15.35
C LEU A 180 -9.46 -18.92 14.00
N LEU A 181 -10.27 -19.50 13.10
CA LEU A 181 -9.84 -19.83 11.73
C LEU A 181 -9.48 -18.56 10.95
N LEU A 182 -10.28 -17.50 11.07
CA LEU A 182 -10.02 -16.22 10.41
C LEU A 182 -8.67 -15.63 10.83
N PHE A 183 -8.42 -15.49 12.13
CA PHE A 183 -7.14 -14.94 12.62
C PHE A 183 -5.94 -15.82 12.23
N THR A 184 -6.11 -17.14 12.24
CA THR A 184 -5.06 -18.07 11.81
C THR A 184 -4.73 -17.89 10.34
N VAL A 185 -5.76 -17.85 9.47
CA VAL A 185 -5.59 -17.63 8.03
C VAL A 185 -4.98 -16.27 7.75
N TRP A 186 -5.41 -15.22 8.44
CA TRP A 186 -4.86 -13.88 8.28
C TRP A 186 -3.39 -13.80 8.67
N THR A 187 -3.00 -14.34 9.84
CA THR A 187 -1.58 -14.40 10.24
C THR A 187 -0.75 -15.17 9.22
N LEU A 188 -1.18 -16.36 8.82
CA LEU A 188 -0.42 -17.19 7.88
C LEU A 188 -0.26 -16.50 6.53
N THR A 189 -1.34 -15.95 5.99
CA THR A 189 -1.33 -15.24 4.70
C THR A 189 -0.42 -14.02 4.77
N ALA A 190 -0.52 -13.21 5.83
CA ALA A 190 0.32 -12.04 6.02
C ALA A 190 1.81 -12.41 6.10
N GLN A 191 2.16 -13.47 6.86
CA GLN A 191 3.54 -13.95 6.97
C GLN A 191 4.09 -14.50 5.65
N ILE A 192 3.30 -15.29 4.91
CA ILE A 192 3.71 -15.85 3.62
C ILE A 192 3.94 -14.73 2.60
N VAL A 193 2.96 -13.82 2.45
CA VAL A 193 3.07 -12.71 1.50
C VAL A 193 4.26 -11.83 1.84
N TRP A 194 4.45 -11.52 3.13
CA TRP A 194 5.57 -10.69 3.58
C TRP A 194 6.92 -11.39 3.41
N GLY A 195 7.00 -12.69 3.73
CA GLY A 195 8.21 -13.50 3.54
C GLY A 195 8.63 -13.54 2.08
N LEU A 196 7.67 -13.75 1.16
CA LEU A 196 7.92 -13.69 -0.28
C LEU A 196 8.40 -12.31 -0.74
N ALA A 197 7.81 -11.23 -0.22
CA ALA A 197 8.22 -9.87 -0.55
C ALA A 197 9.67 -9.60 -0.11
N LEU A 198 10.05 -10.02 1.10
CA LEU A 198 11.43 -9.91 1.59
C LEU A 198 12.40 -10.77 0.80
N GLU A 199 12.03 -11.99 0.42
CA GLU A 199 12.88 -12.87 -0.38
C GLU A 199 13.13 -12.30 -1.77
N VAL A 200 12.09 -11.80 -2.45
CA VAL A 200 12.22 -11.16 -3.75
C VAL A 200 13.05 -9.88 -3.64
N GLY A 201 12.80 -9.04 -2.63
CA GLY A 201 13.57 -7.82 -2.39
C GLY A 201 15.05 -8.08 -2.12
N GLY A 202 15.36 -9.07 -1.28
CA GLY A 202 16.73 -9.44 -0.95
C GLY A 202 17.52 -10.00 -2.14
N ARG A 203 16.86 -10.70 -3.06
CA ARG A 203 17.50 -11.22 -4.29
C ARG A 203 17.77 -10.15 -5.36
N ILE A 204 17.07 -9.01 -5.31
CA ILE A 204 17.28 -7.91 -6.24
C ILE A 204 18.49 -7.05 -5.82
N ASP A 205 18.81 -7.02 -4.52
CA ASP A 205 19.91 -6.23 -3.96
C ASP A 205 21.25 -7.00 -3.90
N SER A 206 21.20 -8.34 -4.05
CA SER A 206 22.38 -9.25 -4.07
C SER A 206 22.96 -9.44 -5.47
#